data_AF-A0AAV5E7P2-F1
#
_entry.id   AF-A0AAV5E7P2-F1
#
_cell.length_a   1.000
_cell.length_b   1.000
_cell.length_c   1.000
_cell.angle_alpha   90.00
_cell.angle_beta   90.00
_cell.angle_gamma   90.00
#
_symmetry.space_group_name_H-M   'P 1'
#
loop_
_entity.id
_entity.type
_entity.pdbx_description
1 polymer ?
#
loop_
_entity_poly.entity_id
_entity_poly.type
_entity_poly.pdbx_seq_one_letter_code
_entity_poly.pdbx_strand_id
1 'polypeptide(L)'
;MAASNGAPLVVFDFDKTIVDCDSDNWVVDALGATERFDELLRQLPWNYAIDAMMGELHSQGKTIEDIKATLRTAPLSPHVVAAIKSAYALGCELRILSDANAFFIETILDHHGLAGYFSGIDTNPGYVDAAAGRLRIRPYHEFHAAAPGHGCDLPTCPPNMCKGKVMERILKEEATMGERRRRAVVYLGDGRGDYCPSLKVGQGDYVMPRIGYPVCELLDAEDSPPVRGAVRGWDGFEDLGRVLLDIVEGEIARAVAETEDIASGGATSTVAAVPVAECRGAMPPLHQEALLRPKAIRVPN
;
A
#
# COMPACT_ATOMS: atom_id res chain seq x y z
N MET A 1 9.69 22.01 -21.50
CA MET A 1 9.37 20.79 -20.73
C MET A 1 8.07 20.22 -21.26
N ALA A 2 7.98 18.92 -21.55
CA ALA A 2 6.72 18.33 -21.99
C ALA A 2 5.65 18.54 -20.90
N ALA A 3 4.46 18.99 -21.31
CA ALA A 3 3.31 19.07 -20.43
C ALA A 3 3.03 17.67 -19.86
N SER A 4 2.66 17.59 -18.58
CA SER A 4 2.18 16.33 -18.00
C SER A 4 0.97 15.86 -18.81
N ASN A 5 0.91 14.57 -19.18
CA ASN A 5 -0.22 13.99 -19.91
C ASN A 5 -1.46 13.79 -19.02
N GLY A 6 -1.44 14.30 -17.78
CA GLY A 6 -2.53 14.14 -16.82
C GLY A 6 -2.47 12.86 -15.99
N ALA A 7 -1.50 11.98 -16.24
CA ALA A 7 -1.39 10.73 -15.51
C ALA A 7 -1.18 10.97 -14.00
N PRO A 8 -1.90 10.24 -13.13
CA PRO A 8 -1.81 10.42 -11.69
C PRO A 8 -0.49 9.89 -11.09
N LEU A 9 -0.21 10.31 -9.85
CA LEU A 9 0.68 9.57 -8.96
C LEU A 9 -0.11 8.44 -8.31
N VAL A 10 0.38 7.21 -8.38
CA VAL A 10 -0.24 6.04 -7.75
C VAL A 10 0.65 5.55 -6.61
N VAL A 11 0.07 5.42 -5.42
CA VAL A 11 0.76 5.00 -4.19
C VAL A 11 0.11 3.71 -3.71
N PHE A 12 0.89 2.63 -3.70
CA PHE A 12 0.46 1.30 -3.32
C PHE A 12 0.90 0.98 -1.89
N ASP A 13 0.00 0.40 -1.09
CA ASP A 13 0.46 -0.54 -0.07
C ASP A 13 1.03 -1.81 -0.72
N PHE A 14 1.74 -2.63 0.05
CA PHE A 14 2.43 -3.81 -0.45
C PHE A 14 1.74 -5.12 -0.04
N ASP A 15 1.75 -5.43 1.25
CA ASP A 15 1.15 -6.66 1.78
C ASP A 15 -0.37 -6.63 1.59
N LYS A 16 -0.95 -7.77 1.19
CA LYS A 16 -2.36 -7.94 0.80
C LYS A 16 -2.88 -6.91 -0.24
N THR A 17 -1.99 -6.21 -0.92
CA THR A 17 -2.33 -5.20 -1.94
C THR A 17 -1.60 -5.49 -3.26
N ILE A 18 -0.26 -5.47 -3.25
CA ILE A 18 0.55 -5.94 -4.37
C ILE A 18 0.67 -7.47 -4.30
N VAL A 19 1.09 -8.00 -3.14
CA VAL A 19 1.15 -9.46 -2.90
C VAL A 19 -0.07 -9.93 -2.12
N ASP A 20 -0.52 -11.16 -2.33
CA ASP A 20 -1.69 -11.72 -1.62
C ASP A 20 -1.30 -12.43 -0.32
N CYS A 21 -0.43 -11.80 0.46
CA CYS A 21 0.00 -12.28 1.77
C CYS A 21 0.46 -11.11 2.65
N ASP A 22 0.60 -11.40 3.94
CA ASP A 22 1.47 -10.64 4.84
C ASP A 22 2.88 -11.20 4.70
N SER A 23 3.86 -10.36 4.33
CA SER A 23 5.21 -10.81 3.97
C SER A 23 6.02 -11.28 5.17
N ASP A 24 5.79 -10.70 6.35
CA ASP A 24 6.40 -11.14 7.60
C ASP A 24 5.90 -12.54 7.97
N ASN A 25 4.58 -12.73 8.01
CA ASN A 25 3.98 -14.05 8.27
C ASN A 25 4.40 -15.08 7.21
N TRP A 26 4.48 -14.69 5.93
CA TRP A 26 4.92 -15.59 4.86
C TRP A 26 6.31 -16.18 5.12
N VAL A 27 7.26 -15.34 5.52
CA VAL A 27 8.63 -15.76 5.87
C VAL A 27 8.64 -16.64 7.11
N VAL A 28 7.96 -16.20 8.16
CA VAL A 28 7.94 -16.89 9.46
C VAL A 28 7.31 -18.28 9.33
N ASP A 29 6.18 -18.40 8.64
CA ASP A 29 5.44 -19.65 8.49
C ASP A 29 6.23 -20.66 7.65
N ALA A 30 6.77 -20.23 6.51
CA ALA A 30 7.53 -21.11 5.63
C ALA A 30 8.85 -21.59 6.26
N LEU A 31 9.43 -20.82 7.19
CA LEU A 31 10.63 -21.22 7.93
C LEU A 31 10.31 -21.98 9.23
N GLY A 32 9.03 -22.25 9.51
CA GLY A 32 8.58 -23.06 10.64
C GLY A 32 8.70 -22.37 11.99
N ALA A 33 8.60 -21.03 12.02
CA ALA A 33 8.81 -20.22 13.22
C ALA A 33 7.53 -19.58 13.79
N THR A 34 6.34 -19.94 13.28
CA THR A 34 5.04 -19.36 13.66
C THR A 34 4.81 -19.33 15.17
N GLU A 35 4.96 -20.48 15.85
CA GLU A 35 4.71 -20.55 17.30
C GLU A 35 5.64 -19.64 18.09
N ARG A 36 6.91 -19.55 17.66
CA ARG A 36 7.90 -18.71 18.33
C ARG A 36 7.65 -17.22 18.07
N PHE A 37 7.23 -16.87 16.86
CA PHE A 37 6.85 -15.50 16.52
C PHE A 37 5.62 -15.04 17.32
N ASP A 38 4.62 -15.90 17.49
CA ASP A 38 3.45 -15.64 18.34
C ASP A 38 3.84 -15.36 19.81
N GLU A 39 4.90 -16.01 20.33
CA GLU A 39 5.42 -15.72 21.67
C GLU A 39 6.13 -14.37 21.76
N LEU A 40 6.86 -13.98 20.71
CA LEU A 40 7.52 -12.67 20.62
C LEU A 40 6.47 -11.55 20.56
N LEU A 41 5.40 -11.72 19.78
CA LEU A 41 4.32 -10.73 19.65
C LEU A 41 3.55 -10.46 20.96
N ARG A 42 3.61 -11.38 21.94
CA ARG A 42 3.05 -11.12 23.29
C ARG A 42 3.89 -10.16 24.13
N GLN A 43 5.14 -9.94 23.75
CA GLN A 43 6.13 -9.21 24.55
C GLN A 43 6.67 -7.99 23.81
N LEU A 44 6.67 -8.02 22.48
CA LEU A 44 7.27 -7.04 21.62
C LEU A 44 6.23 -6.49 20.64
N PRO A 45 6.28 -5.19 20.34
CA PRO A 45 5.64 -4.62 19.16
C PRO A 45 6.06 -5.37 17.88
N TRP A 46 5.17 -5.46 16.89
CA TRP A 46 5.35 -6.26 15.67
C TRP A 46 6.71 -6.07 15.00
N ASN A 47 7.12 -4.82 14.72
CA ASN A 47 8.39 -4.51 14.07
C ASN A 47 9.62 -5.01 14.85
N TYR A 48 9.59 -4.94 16.19
CA TYR A 48 10.66 -5.49 17.02
C TYR A 48 10.59 -7.02 17.12
N ALA A 49 9.38 -7.59 17.11
CA ALA A 49 9.19 -9.03 17.10
C ALA A 49 9.78 -9.65 15.83
N ILE A 50 9.56 -9.04 14.65
CA ILE A 50 10.09 -9.58 13.40
C ILE A 50 11.63 -9.45 13.31
N ASP A 51 12.23 -8.33 13.77
CA ASP A 51 13.71 -8.20 13.87
C ASP A 51 14.34 -9.25 14.81
N ALA A 52 13.66 -9.52 15.94
CA ALA A 52 14.08 -10.56 16.88
C ALA A 52 13.96 -11.95 16.25
N MET A 53 12.84 -12.23 15.57
CA MET A 53 12.61 -13.50 14.90
C MET A 53 13.65 -13.77 13.80
N MET A 54 14.02 -12.75 13.01
CA MET A 54 15.10 -12.87 12.03
C MET A 54 16.45 -13.20 12.67
N GLY A 55 16.69 -12.68 13.89
CA GLY A 55 17.88 -13.02 14.67
C GLY A 55 17.89 -14.45 15.19
N GLU A 56 16.75 -14.96 15.65
CA GLU A 56 16.61 -16.34 16.11
C GLU A 56 16.68 -17.34 14.94
N LEU A 57 16.09 -17.03 13.79
CA LEU A 57 16.23 -17.85 12.58
C LEU A 57 17.69 -17.97 12.15
N HIS A 58 18.43 -16.85 12.20
CA HIS A 58 19.87 -16.85 11.92
C HIS A 58 20.65 -17.71 12.91
N SER A 59 20.36 -17.65 14.21
CA SER A 59 21.05 -18.48 15.22
C SER A 59 20.75 -19.97 15.07
N GLN A 60 19.61 -20.31 14.46
CA GLN A 60 19.24 -21.68 14.06
C GLN A 60 19.86 -22.12 12.72
N GLY A 61 20.71 -21.29 12.11
CA GLY A 61 21.42 -21.60 10.87
C GLY A 61 20.65 -21.29 9.58
N LYS A 62 19.51 -20.60 9.64
CA LYS A 62 18.84 -20.09 8.44
C LYS A 62 19.65 -18.96 7.83
N THR A 63 19.85 -19.05 6.53
CA THR A 63 20.64 -18.10 5.75
C THR A 63 19.76 -16.98 5.20
N ILE A 64 20.40 -15.89 4.78
CA ILE A 64 19.73 -14.82 4.01
C ILE A 64 19.09 -15.37 2.73
N GLU A 65 19.73 -16.37 2.11
CA GLU A 65 19.20 -16.98 0.89
C GLU A 65 17.96 -17.83 1.17
N ASP A 66 17.86 -18.50 2.32
CA ASP A 66 16.62 -19.20 2.71
C ASP A 66 15.44 -18.22 2.84
N ILE A 67 15.68 -17.04 3.43
CA ILE A 67 14.67 -15.98 3.53
C ILE A 67 14.29 -15.48 2.12
N LYS A 68 15.28 -15.21 1.26
CA LYS A 68 15.01 -14.78 -0.12
C LYS A 68 14.26 -15.83 -0.92
N ALA A 69 14.61 -17.10 -0.79
CA ALA A 69 13.95 -18.20 -1.48
C ALA A 69 12.46 -18.27 -1.11
N THR A 70 12.13 -18.08 0.17
CA THR A 70 10.75 -17.98 0.64
C THR A 70 10.03 -16.74 0.09
N LEU A 71 10.66 -15.58 0.10
CA LEU A 71 10.05 -14.36 -0.43
C LEU A 71 9.73 -14.47 -1.93
N ARG A 72 10.59 -15.14 -2.71
CA ARG A 72 10.35 -15.38 -4.15
C ARG A 72 9.12 -16.26 -4.43
N THR A 73 8.60 -16.97 -3.44
CA THR A 73 7.36 -17.75 -3.60
C THR A 73 6.11 -17.01 -3.14
N ALA A 74 6.24 -15.75 -2.66
CA ALA A 74 5.11 -14.94 -2.25
C ALA A 74 4.08 -14.81 -3.38
N PRO A 75 2.78 -14.98 -3.10
CA PRO A 75 1.74 -14.96 -4.12
C PRO A 75 1.60 -13.56 -4.72
N LEU A 76 1.88 -13.44 -6.02
CA LEU A 76 1.68 -12.21 -6.79
C LEU A 76 0.78 -12.50 -8.00
N SER A 77 -0.38 -11.86 -8.04
CA SER A 77 -1.34 -12.06 -9.13
C SER A 77 -0.83 -11.46 -10.44
N PRO A 78 -0.95 -12.16 -11.58
CA PRO A 78 -0.59 -11.59 -12.89
C PRO A 78 -1.42 -10.36 -13.26
N HIS A 79 -2.63 -10.21 -12.69
CA HIS A 79 -3.45 -9.01 -12.89
C HIS A 79 -2.83 -7.77 -12.22
N VAL A 80 -2.22 -7.92 -11.03
CA VAL A 80 -1.48 -6.82 -10.38
C VAL A 80 -0.25 -6.44 -11.19
N VAL A 81 0.50 -7.43 -11.67
CA VAL A 81 1.65 -7.22 -12.56
C VAL A 81 1.24 -6.44 -13.81
N ALA A 82 0.14 -6.84 -14.45
CA ALA A 82 -0.39 -6.15 -15.62
C ALA A 82 -0.83 -4.71 -15.29
N ALA A 83 -1.53 -4.49 -14.17
CA ALA A 83 -1.98 -3.17 -13.74
C ALA A 83 -0.82 -2.20 -13.51
N ILE A 84 0.23 -2.63 -12.79
CA ILE A 84 1.45 -1.83 -12.55
C ILE A 84 2.09 -1.44 -13.89
N LYS A 85 2.29 -2.41 -14.79
CA LYS A 85 2.92 -2.17 -16.10
C LYS A 85 2.10 -1.23 -16.97
N SER A 86 0.78 -1.40 -17.00
CA SER A 86 -0.13 -0.56 -17.78
C SER A 86 -0.18 0.87 -17.24
N ALA A 87 -0.33 1.05 -15.92
CA ALA A 87 -0.32 2.38 -15.30
C ALA A 87 1.00 3.12 -15.58
N TYR A 88 2.14 2.44 -15.45
CA TYR A 88 3.44 3.01 -15.80
C TYR A 88 3.54 3.38 -17.28
N ALA A 89 3.08 2.51 -18.19
CA ALA A 89 3.07 2.77 -19.63
C ALA A 89 2.18 3.97 -20.02
N LEU A 90 1.12 4.23 -19.24
CA LEU A 90 0.26 5.41 -19.36
C LEU A 90 0.89 6.68 -18.78
N GLY A 91 2.10 6.60 -18.23
CA GLY A 91 2.86 7.74 -17.71
C GLY A 91 2.63 8.03 -16.23
N CYS A 92 1.98 7.14 -15.49
CA CYS A 92 1.85 7.28 -14.04
C CYS A 92 3.22 7.18 -13.37
N GLU A 93 3.43 8.01 -12.36
CA GLU A 93 4.47 7.74 -11.37
C GLU A 93 3.91 6.76 -10.36
N LEU A 94 4.66 5.72 -10.02
CA LEU A 94 4.24 4.69 -9.06
C LEU A 94 5.16 4.71 -7.85
N ARG A 95 4.61 4.66 -6.64
CA ARG A 95 5.34 4.55 -5.38
C ARG A 95 4.75 3.48 -4.49
N ILE A 96 5.56 2.98 -3.56
CA ILE A 96 5.11 2.07 -2.49
C ILE A 96 5.16 2.81 -1.16
N LEU A 97 4.10 2.69 -0.37
CA LEU A 97 4.00 3.16 0.99
C LEU A 97 3.47 2.02 1.87
N SER A 98 4.38 1.29 2.53
CA SER A 98 4.02 0.05 3.20
C SER A 98 4.67 -0.12 4.56
N ASP A 99 3.94 -0.75 5.47
CA ASP A 99 4.41 -1.09 6.82
C ASP A 99 5.15 -2.44 6.89
N ALA A 100 5.41 -3.08 5.74
CA ALA A 100 6.36 -4.19 5.63
C ALA A 100 7.81 -3.69 5.83
N ASN A 101 8.80 -4.27 5.15
CA ASN A 101 10.18 -3.80 5.22
C ASN A 101 10.90 -3.83 3.87
N ALA A 102 11.92 -2.98 3.73
CA ALA A 102 12.64 -2.78 2.47
C ALA A 102 13.23 -4.07 1.90
N PHE A 103 13.88 -4.89 2.74
CA PHE A 103 14.50 -6.14 2.29
C PHE A 103 13.48 -7.12 1.69
N PHE A 104 12.28 -7.23 2.28
CA PHE A 104 11.23 -8.11 1.78
C PHE A 104 10.63 -7.58 0.48
N ILE A 105 10.23 -6.30 0.47
CA ILE A 105 9.65 -5.65 -0.69
C ILE A 105 10.60 -5.74 -1.89
N GLU A 106 11.85 -5.30 -1.73
CA GLU A 106 12.85 -5.29 -2.82
C GLU A 106 13.12 -6.69 -3.35
N THR A 107 13.26 -7.69 -2.47
CA THR A 107 13.48 -9.09 -2.89
C THR A 107 12.35 -9.62 -3.77
N ILE A 108 11.09 -9.34 -3.40
CA ILE A 108 9.92 -9.78 -4.17
C ILE A 108 9.83 -9.02 -5.48
N LEU A 109 9.99 -7.69 -5.47
CA LEU A 109 9.92 -6.87 -6.67
C LEU A 109 11.01 -7.23 -7.67
N ASP A 110 12.24 -7.46 -7.22
CA ASP A 110 13.36 -7.88 -8.07
C ASP A 110 13.09 -9.23 -8.73
N HIS A 111 12.55 -10.19 -7.97
CA HIS A 111 12.21 -11.51 -8.49
C HIS A 111 11.21 -11.45 -9.65
N HIS A 112 10.23 -10.57 -9.55
CA HIS A 112 9.18 -10.38 -10.57
C HIS A 112 9.52 -9.34 -11.63
N GLY A 113 10.69 -8.71 -11.57
CA GLY A 113 11.11 -7.66 -12.50
C GLY A 113 10.24 -6.40 -12.41
N LEU A 114 9.75 -6.08 -11.21
CA LEU A 114 8.87 -4.94 -10.94
C LEU A 114 9.57 -3.74 -10.31
N ALA A 115 10.78 -3.91 -9.77
CA ALA A 115 11.48 -2.84 -9.05
C ALA A 115 11.63 -1.54 -9.88
N GLY A 116 11.92 -1.68 -11.19
CA GLY A 116 12.10 -0.53 -12.10
C GLY A 116 10.84 0.27 -12.41
N TYR A 117 9.65 -0.16 -11.96
CA TYR A 117 8.40 0.55 -12.18
C TYR A 117 8.09 1.58 -11.08
N PHE A 118 8.75 1.47 -9.92
CA PHE A 118 8.48 2.33 -8.78
C PHE A 118 9.56 3.42 -8.64
N SER A 119 9.13 4.68 -8.50
CA SER A 119 10.04 5.82 -8.29
C SER A 119 10.51 5.96 -6.85
N GLY A 120 9.83 5.31 -5.90
CA GLY A 120 10.19 5.33 -4.49
C GLY A 120 9.44 4.28 -3.66
N ILE A 121 10.09 3.82 -2.61
CA ILE A 121 9.55 2.86 -1.63
C ILE A 121 9.76 3.48 -0.25
N ASP A 122 8.65 3.81 0.40
CA ASP A 122 8.63 4.27 1.79
C ASP A 122 8.15 3.14 2.69
N THR A 123 9.05 2.62 3.51
CA THR A 123 8.79 1.44 4.35
C THR A 123 9.81 1.33 5.49
N ASN A 124 9.57 0.44 6.45
CA ASN A 124 10.52 0.16 7.53
C ASN A 124 11.88 -0.30 6.97
N PRO A 125 13.01 0.27 7.42
CA PRO A 125 14.32 -0.15 6.94
C PRO A 125 14.57 -1.65 7.22
N GLY A 126 15.01 -2.37 6.19
CA GLY A 126 15.43 -3.77 6.27
C GLY A 126 16.75 -3.95 5.53
N TYR A 127 17.77 -4.51 6.18
CA TYR A 127 19.09 -4.72 5.57
C TYR A 127 19.85 -5.88 6.22
N VAL A 128 20.77 -6.49 5.46
CA VAL A 128 21.69 -7.49 6.00
C VAL A 128 22.81 -6.78 6.75
N ASP A 129 22.92 -7.03 8.04
CA ASP A 129 24.08 -6.59 8.83
C ASP A 129 25.29 -7.43 8.42
N ALA A 130 26.24 -6.80 7.73
CA ALA A 130 27.42 -7.49 7.19
C ALA A 130 28.35 -8.04 8.28
N ALA A 131 28.39 -7.42 9.47
CA ALA A 131 29.23 -7.87 10.57
C ALA A 131 28.61 -9.08 11.28
N ALA A 132 27.29 -9.06 11.46
CA ALA A 132 26.55 -10.14 12.12
C ALA A 132 26.09 -11.26 11.18
N GLY A 133 26.06 -11.02 9.86
CA GLY A 133 25.56 -11.97 8.86
C GLY A 133 24.05 -12.21 8.93
N ARG A 134 23.28 -11.34 9.61
CA ARG A 134 21.83 -11.51 9.85
C ARG A 134 21.01 -10.37 9.26
N LEU A 135 19.76 -10.65 8.95
CA LEU A 135 18.79 -9.62 8.58
C LEU A 135 18.43 -8.76 9.79
N ARG A 136 18.44 -7.45 9.60
CA ARG A 136 17.96 -6.44 10.55
C ARG A 136 16.75 -5.73 9.96
N ILE A 137 15.72 -5.57 10.80
CA ILE A 137 14.54 -4.78 10.51
C ILE A 137 14.44 -3.69 11.59
N ARG A 138 14.18 -2.45 11.17
CA ARG A 138 14.12 -1.29 12.05
C ARG A 138 12.83 -0.53 11.81
N PRO A 139 12.28 0.18 12.81
CA PRO A 139 11.10 0.97 12.57
C PRO A 139 11.40 2.21 11.73
N TYR A 140 10.46 2.62 10.89
CA TYR A 140 10.56 3.86 10.13
C TYR A 140 10.57 5.11 11.03
N HIS A 141 9.77 5.06 12.10
CA HIS A 141 9.75 6.02 13.19
C HIS A 141 10.27 5.35 14.45
N GLU A 142 11.41 5.79 14.96
CA GLU A 142 11.96 5.27 16.21
C GLU A 142 10.96 5.49 17.36
N PHE A 143 10.65 4.40 18.06
CA PHE A 143 9.69 4.38 19.16
C PHE A 143 10.23 3.53 20.31
N HIS A 144 10.45 4.14 21.46
CA HIS A 144 10.93 3.52 22.69
C HIS A 144 10.70 4.47 23.88
N ALA A 145 11.04 4.08 25.10
CA ALA A 145 10.78 4.92 26.30
C ALA A 145 11.29 6.38 26.17
N ALA A 146 12.42 6.61 25.49
CA ALA A 146 12.97 7.95 25.22
C ALA A 146 12.56 8.58 23.86
N ALA A 147 11.72 7.93 23.06
CA ALA A 147 11.26 8.40 21.74
C ALA A 147 9.76 8.09 21.61
N PRO A 148 8.87 9.09 21.72
CA PRO A 148 7.42 8.88 21.79
C PRO A 148 6.78 8.39 20.47
N GLY A 149 7.59 7.90 19.53
CA GLY A 149 7.17 7.48 18.21
C GLY A 149 6.86 8.67 17.31
N HIS A 150 5.90 8.46 16.41
CA HIS A 150 5.57 9.44 15.39
C HIS A 150 4.56 10.51 15.83
N GLY A 151 3.99 10.46 17.04
CA GLY A 151 3.05 11.48 17.52
C GLY A 151 1.83 11.68 16.61
N CYS A 152 1.21 10.59 16.16
CA CYS A 152 -0.10 10.62 15.49
C CYS A 152 -1.12 10.09 16.48
N ASP A 153 -2.25 10.77 16.59
CA ASP A 153 -3.28 10.46 17.59
C ASP A 153 -4.24 9.34 17.14
N LEU A 154 -4.14 8.88 15.88
CA LEU A 154 -4.99 7.81 15.38
C LEU A 154 -4.56 6.46 15.96
N PRO A 155 -5.48 5.72 16.62
CA PRO A 155 -5.17 4.43 17.23
C PRO A 155 -4.92 3.32 16.21
N THR A 156 -5.24 3.54 14.93
CA THR A 156 -4.96 2.61 13.84
C THR A 156 -3.54 2.73 13.29
N CYS A 157 -2.79 3.77 13.68
CA CYS A 157 -1.40 3.93 13.27
C CYS A 157 -0.50 3.04 14.14
N PRO A 158 0.25 2.10 13.54
CA PRO A 158 1.22 1.32 14.29
C PRO A 158 2.41 2.22 14.66
N PRO A 159 3.03 2.00 15.83
CA PRO A 159 4.01 2.95 16.39
C PRO A 159 5.29 3.05 15.57
N ASN A 160 5.62 2.03 14.79
CA ASN A 160 6.81 1.98 13.94
C ASN A 160 6.68 2.79 12.65
N MET A 161 5.47 3.02 12.11
CA MET A 161 5.32 3.76 10.86
C MET A 161 3.92 4.38 10.72
N CYS A 162 3.87 5.70 10.60
CA CYS A 162 2.64 6.41 10.30
C CYS A 162 2.59 6.70 8.80
N LYS A 163 1.92 5.82 8.05
CA LYS A 163 1.71 6.00 6.61
C LYS A 163 1.09 7.37 6.29
N GLY A 164 0.20 7.91 7.12
CA GLY A 164 -0.37 9.25 6.88
C GLY A 164 0.63 10.40 6.95
N LYS A 165 1.63 10.37 7.85
CA LYS A 165 2.69 11.38 7.87
C LYS A 165 3.58 11.30 6.63
N VAL A 166 3.84 10.09 6.16
CA VAL A 166 4.59 9.87 4.92
C VAL A 166 3.77 10.34 3.72
N MET A 167 2.47 10.05 3.68
CA MET A 167 1.55 10.51 2.65
C MET A 167 1.47 12.05 2.58
N GLU A 168 1.44 12.73 3.73
CA GLU A 168 1.54 14.20 3.78
C GLU A 168 2.84 14.73 3.15
N ARG A 169 3.97 14.03 3.33
CA ARG A 169 5.24 14.38 2.67
C ARG A 169 5.12 14.17 1.16
N ILE A 170 4.62 13.01 0.73
CA ILE A 170 4.40 12.71 -0.70
C ILE A 170 3.52 13.78 -1.36
N LEU A 171 2.40 14.15 -0.74
CA LEU A 171 1.50 15.18 -1.23
C LEU A 171 2.17 16.57 -1.32
N LYS A 172 3.07 16.90 -0.39
CA LYS A 172 3.87 18.14 -0.43
C LYS A 172 4.89 18.12 -1.56
N GLU A 173 5.55 16.98 -1.79
CA GLU A 173 6.47 16.81 -2.92
C GLU A 173 5.72 17.01 -4.24
N GLU A 174 4.55 16.37 -4.41
CA GLU A 174 3.68 16.56 -5.57
C GLU A 174 3.25 18.02 -5.77
N ALA A 175 2.89 18.71 -4.69
CA ALA A 175 2.46 20.12 -4.76
C ALA A 175 3.61 21.09 -5.08
N THR A 176 4.86 20.71 -4.84
CA THR A 176 6.05 21.56 -5.02
C THR A 176 6.79 21.29 -6.33
N MET A 177 6.30 20.36 -7.17
CA MET A 177 6.88 20.04 -8.48
C MET A 177 6.64 21.13 -9.56
N GLY A 178 7.20 22.32 -9.32
CA GLY A 178 7.28 23.42 -10.29
C GLY A 178 5.93 23.97 -10.78
N GLU A 179 5.94 24.63 -11.94
CA GLU A 179 4.74 25.20 -12.61
C GLU A 179 3.85 24.12 -13.26
N ARG A 180 4.08 22.84 -12.98
CA ARG A 180 3.28 21.76 -13.56
C ARG A 180 1.93 21.69 -12.87
N ARG A 181 0.90 21.35 -13.65
CA ARG A 181 -0.41 20.94 -13.12
C ARG A 181 -0.19 19.85 -12.07
N ARG A 182 -0.77 20.04 -10.87
CA ARG A 182 -0.81 19.00 -9.83
C ARG A 182 -1.50 17.76 -10.40
N ARG A 183 -0.84 16.61 -10.31
CA ARG A 183 -1.43 15.31 -10.66
C ARG A 183 -2.48 14.92 -9.63
N ALA A 184 -3.50 14.17 -10.03
CA ALA A 184 -4.32 13.44 -9.06
C ALA A 184 -3.45 12.39 -8.35
N VAL A 185 -3.77 12.10 -7.10
CA VAL A 185 -3.11 11.04 -6.33
C VAL A 185 -4.10 9.90 -6.11
N VAL A 186 -3.67 8.67 -6.36
CA VAL A 186 -4.43 7.45 -6.10
C VAL A 186 -3.70 6.67 -5.00
N TYR A 187 -4.33 6.48 -3.85
CA TYR A 187 -3.82 5.63 -2.78
C TYR A 187 -4.61 4.33 -2.71
N LEU A 188 -3.95 3.18 -2.62
CA LEU A 188 -4.65 1.90 -2.51
C LEU A 188 -3.99 0.96 -1.50
N GLY A 189 -4.81 0.29 -0.69
CA GLY A 189 -4.40 -0.55 0.43
C GLY A 189 -5.56 -1.34 1.04
N ASP A 190 -5.31 -2.17 2.05
CA ASP A 190 -6.28 -3.09 2.65
C ASP A 190 -6.43 -2.91 4.18
N GLY A 191 -5.36 -2.60 4.88
CA GLY A 191 -5.25 -2.78 6.32
C GLY A 191 -5.64 -1.58 7.17
N ARG A 192 -5.63 -1.76 8.49
CA ARG A 192 -5.91 -0.66 9.46
C ARG A 192 -4.94 0.50 9.30
N GLY A 193 -3.68 0.21 8.96
CA GLY A 193 -2.63 1.22 8.70
C GLY A 193 -2.91 2.12 7.49
N ASP A 194 -3.80 1.70 6.59
CA ASP A 194 -4.17 2.45 5.36
C ASP A 194 -5.28 3.49 5.59
N TYR A 195 -5.91 3.46 6.76
CA TYR A 195 -6.91 4.45 7.12
C TYR A 195 -6.29 5.86 7.29
N CYS A 196 -5.18 5.96 8.02
CA CYS A 196 -4.53 7.26 8.25
C CYS A 196 -4.12 8.01 6.97
N PRO A 197 -3.43 7.39 5.98
CA PRO A 197 -3.13 8.05 4.71
C PRO A 197 -4.39 8.35 3.88
N SER A 198 -5.45 7.54 3.99
CA SER A 198 -6.74 7.82 3.34
C SER A 198 -7.39 9.12 3.82
N LEU A 199 -7.17 9.52 5.08
CA LEU A 199 -7.63 10.82 5.59
C LEU A 199 -6.82 12.01 5.06
N LYS A 200 -5.68 11.78 4.39
CA LYS A 200 -4.77 12.83 3.91
C LYS A 200 -5.02 13.22 2.47
N VAL A 201 -5.61 12.32 1.68
CA VAL A 201 -5.92 12.62 0.27
C VAL A 201 -6.96 13.72 0.15
N GLY A 202 -6.78 14.58 -0.86
CA GLY A 202 -7.58 15.78 -1.05
C GLY A 202 -8.75 15.58 -2.00
N GLN A 203 -9.50 16.66 -2.23
CA GLN A 203 -10.51 16.68 -3.28
C GLN A 203 -9.85 16.51 -4.65
N GLY A 204 -10.39 15.63 -5.49
CA GLY A 204 -9.81 15.28 -6.79
C GLY A 204 -8.72 14.20 -6.75
N ASP A 205 -8.45 13.65 -5.56
CA ASP A 205 -7.65 12.43 -5.37
C ASP A 205 -8.57 11.22 -5.12
N TYR A 206 -7.98 10.03 -5.05
CA TYR A 206 -8.69 8.76 -4.93
C TYR A 206 -8.13 7.89 -3.81
N VAL A 207 -9.02 7.17 -3.13
CA VAL A 207 -8.69 6.05 -2.24
C VAL A 207 -9.30 4.79 -2.83
N MET A 208 -8.51 3.73 -3.03
CA MET A 208 -9.00 2.43 -3.44
C MET A 208 -8.80 1.39 -2.33
N PRO A 209 -9.76 1.28 -1.40
CA PRO A 209 -9.70 0.30 -0.33
C PRO A 209 -10.00 -1.11 -0.86
N ARG A 210 -9.28 -2.13 -0.35
CA ARG A 210 -9.61 -3.54 -0.63
C ARG A 210 -10.91 -3.92 0.10
N ILE A 211 -11.93 -4.28 -0.65
CA ILE A 211 -13.25 -4.68 -0.14
C ILE A 211 -13.11 -5.94 0.72
N GLY A 212 -13.75 -5.91 1.90
CA GLY A 212 -13.68 -7.00 2.87
C GLY A 212 -12.46 -6.96 3.79
N TYR A 213 -11.65 -5.90 3.72
CA TYR A 213 -10.50 -5.69 4.60
C TYR A 213 -10.71 -4.49 5.55
N PRO A 214 -9.94 -4.38 6.66
CA PRO A 214 -10.24 -3.44 7.73
C PRO A 214 -10.32 -1.97 7.31
N VAL A 215 -9.62 -1.54 6.26
CA VAL A 215 -9.68 -0.15 5.80
C VAL A 215 -11.09 0.24 5.35
N CYS A 216 -11.87 -0.66 4.74
CA CYS A 216 -13.25 -0.39 4.34
C CYS A 216 -14.13 -0.09 5.56
N GLU A 217 -14.05 -0.93 6.59
CA GLU A 217 -14.84 -0.78 7.82
C GLU A 217 -14.53 0.56 8.51
N LEU A 218 -13.26 0.97 8.52
CA LEU A 218 -12.84 2.25 9.09
C LEU A 218 -13.33 3.43 8.26
N LEU A 219 -13.34 3.33 6.92
CA LEU A 219 -13.85 4.38 6.04
C LEU A 219 -15.37 4.55 6.14
N ASP A 220 -16.10 3.46 6.34
CA ASP A 220 -17.57 3.45 6.39
C ASP A 220 -18.16 3.73 7.79
N ALA A 221 -17.33 3.79 8.84
CA ALA A 221 -17.81 4.02 10.20
C ALA A 221 -18.44 5.42 10.37
N GLU A 222 -19.57 5.51 11.09
CA GLU A 222 -20.35 6.75 11.23
C GLU A 222 -19.57 7.92 11.85
N ASP A 223 -18.66 7.63 12.78
CA ASP A 223 -17.84 8.63 13.48
C ASP A 223 -16.52 8.95 12.77
N SER A 224 -16.26 8.33 11.62
CA SER A 224 -15.01 8.57 10.87
C SER A 224 -14.97 9.97 10.27
N PRO A 225 -13.84 10.68 10.35
CA PRO A 225 -13.65 11.90 9.60
C PRO A 225 -13.88 11.65 8.10
N PRO A 226 -14.60 12.55 7.39
CA PRO A 226 -14.89 12.34 5.99
C PRO A 226 -13.60 12.38 5.16
N VAL A 227 -13.38 11.34 4.36
CA VAL A 227 -12.35 11.34 3.33
C VAL A 227 -12.75 12.34 2.24
N ARG A 228 -11.81 13.21 1.85
CA ARG A 228 -12.05 14.23 0.82
C ARG A 228 -11.86 13.71 -0.60
N GLY A 229 -11.04 12.67 -0.76
CA GLY A 229 -10.86 11.97 -2.03
C GLY A 229 -12.05 11.07 -2.37
N ALA A 230 -12.19 10.73 -3.65
CA ALA A 230 -13.19 9.78 -4.10
C ALA A 230 -12.80 8.36 -3.68
N VAL A 231 -13.69 7.66 -2.98
CA VAL A 231 -13.47 6.27 -2.56
C VAL A 231 -13.96 5.33 -3.67
N ARG A 232 -13.08 4.41 -4.11
CA ARG A 232 -13.29 3.48 -5.23
C ARG A 232 -12.77 2.10 -4.84
N GLY A 233 -13.58 1.33 -4.10
CA GLY A 233 -13.18 0.01 -3.62
C GLY A 233 -12.91 -1.01 -4.72
N TRP A 234 -12.07 -2.00 -4.41
CA TRP A 234 -11.75 -3.14 -5.28
C TRP A 234 -11.79 -4.43 -4.47
N ASP A 235 -12.29 -5.54 -5.05
CA ASP A 235 -12.39 -6.82 -4.34
C ASP A 235 -11.23 -7.77 -4.69
N GLY A 236 -11.24 -8.28 -5.92
CA GLY A 236 -10.20 -9.17 -6.45
C GLY A 236 -9.11 -8.43 -7.24
N PHE A 237 -7.99 -9.11 -7.52
CA PHE A 237 -6.87 -8.50 -8.25
C PHE A 237 -7.16 -8.11 -9.71
N GLU A 238 -8.10 -8.79 -10.37
CA GLU A 238 -8.59 -8.35 -11.67
C GLU A 238 -9.34 -7.02 -11.55
N ASP A 239 -10.15 -6.87 -10.49
CA ASP A 239 -10.89 -5.65 -10.19
C ASP A 239 -9.97 -4.50 -9.77
N LEU A 240 -8.92 -4.77 -8.98
CA LEU A 240 -7.85 -3.80 -8.69
C LEU A 240 -7.33 -3.18 -9.99
N GLY A 241 -6.96 -4.02 -10.95
CA GLY A 241 -6.45 -3.56 -12.24
C GLY A 241 -7.46 -2.73 -13.01
N ARG A 242 -8.72 -3.18 -13.07
CA ARG A 242 -9.82 -2.45 -13.73
C ARG A 242 -10.04 -1.07 -13.09
N VAL A 243 -10.28 -1.01 -11.79
CA VAL A 243 -10.59 0.24 -11.07
C VAL A 243 -9.42 1.23 -11.18
N LEU A 244 -8.18 0.75 -11.04
CA LEU A 244 -7.00 1.61 -11.18
C LEU A 244 -6.92 2.21 -12.57
N LEU A 245 -7.05 1.39 -13.62
CA LEU A 245 -6.93 1.86 -15.00
C LEU A 245 -8.09 2.77 -15.40
N ASP A 246 -9.31 2.50 -14.94
CA ASP A 246 -10.47 3.39 -15.14
C ASP A 246 -10.21 4.79 -14.56
N ILE A 247 -9.59 4.88 -13.38
CA ILE A 247 -9.20 6.16 -12.76
C ILE A 247 -8.11 6.84 -13.59
N VAL A 248 -7.06 6.10 -13.96
CA VAL A 248 -5.93 6.63 -14.74
C VAL A 248 -6.39 7.21 -16.07
N GLU A 249 -7.18 6.46 -16.82
CA GLU A 249 -7.72 6.89 -18.12
C GLU A 249 -8.65 8.09 -17.97
N GLY A 250 -9.50 8.10 -16.93
CA GLY A 250 -10.36 9.24 -16.61
C GLY A 250 -9.58 10.52 -16.32
N GLU A 251 -8.49 10.44 -15.57
CA GLU A 251 -7.64 11.58 -15.25
C GLU A 251 -6.87 12.12 -16.46
N ILE A 252 -6.37 11.23 -17.31
CA ILE A 252 -5.74 11.60 -18.58
C ILE A 252 -6.76 12.30 -19.50
N ALA A 253 -7.95 11.73 -19.67
CA ALA A 253 -9.01 12.33 -20.48
C ALA A 253 -9.43 13.72 -19.96
N ARG A 254 -9.55 13.87 -18.63
CA ARG A 254 -9.85 15.16 -17.99
C ARG A 254 -8.78 16.20 -18.27
N ALA A 255 -7.50 15.84 -18.18
CA ALA A 255 -6.40 16.77 -18.47
C ALA A 255 -6.38 17.21 -19.95
N VAL A 256 -6.72 16.31 -20.89
CA VAL A 256 -6.85 16.64 -22.31
C VAL A 256 -7.98 17.65 -22.54
N ALA A 257 -9.18 17.40 -22.00
CA ALA A 257 -10.33 18.29 -22.15
C ALA A 257 -10.07 19.70 -21.58
N GLU A 258 -9.46 19.80 -20.39
CA GLU A 258 -9.12 21.10 -19.81
C GLU A 258 -8.09 21.88 -20.64
N THR A 259 -7.19 21.17 -21.34
CA THR A 259 -6.21 21.82 -22.24
C THR A 259 -6.90 22.36 -23.50
N GLU A 260 -7.89 21.66 -24.03
CA GLU A 260 -8.71 22.10 -25.18
C GLU A 260 -9.62 23.28 -24.83
N ASP A 261 -10.21 23.30 -23.63
CA ASP A 261 -11.03 24.42 -23.14
C ASP A 261 -10.21 25.71 -22.98
N ILE A 262 -8.98 25.61 -22.46
CA ILE A 262 -8.06 26.76 -22.36
C ILE A 262 -7.68 27.27 -23.76
N ALA A 263 -7.43 26.37 -24.72
CA ALA A 263 -7.08 26.74 -26.09
C ALA A 263 -8.24 27.38 -26.86
N SER A 264 -9.49 27.04 -26.54
CA SER A 264 -10.70 27.53 -27.20
C SER A 264 -11.31 28.79 -26.56
N GLY A 265 -10.76 29.29 -25.45
CA GLY A 265 -11.22 30.51 -24.77
C GLY A 265 -12.58 30.35 -24.07
N GLY A 266 -12.96 29.12 -23.70
CA GLY A 266 -14.27 28.79 -23.12
C GLY A 266 -14.44 29.28 -21.69
N ALA A 267 -15.60 29.86 -21.38
CA ALA A 267 -16.02 30.15 -20.01
C ALA A 267 -16.30 28.84 -19.26
N THR A 268 -15.73 28.70 -18.06
CA THR A 268 -15.81 27.52 -17.19
C THR A 268 -17.24 26.98 -17.06
N SER A 269 -17.48 25.79 -17.60
CA SER A 269 -18.69 25.00 -17.34
C SER A 269 -18.39 24.03 -16.20
N THR A 270 -19.10 24.17 -15.09
CA THR A 270 -19.03 23.23 -13.97
C THR A 270 -19.61 21.89 -14.41
N VAL A 271 -18.73 20.90 -14.63
CA VAL A 271 -19.15 19.51 -14.89
C VAL A 271 -19.72 18.93 -13.60
N ALA A 272 -20.99 18.55 -13.64
CA ALA A 272 -21.70 17.95 -12.51
C ALA A 272 -21.08 16.61 -12.14
N ALA A 273 -21.00 16.34 -10.83
CA ALA A 273 -20.53 15.07 -10.28
C ALA A 273 -21.38 13.91 -10.83
N VAL A 274 -20.70 12.93 -11.44
CA VAL A 274 -21.30 11.64 -11.79
C VAL A 274 -21.44 10.84 -10.49
N PRO A 275 -22.61 10.27 -10.17
CA PRO A 275 -22.77 9.45 -8.98
C PRO A 275 -21.88 8.20 -9.11
N VAL A 276 -20.97 8.04 -8.15
CA VAL A 276 -20.09 6.88 -8.01
C VAL A 276 -20.85 5.79 -7.25
N ALA A 277 -20.64 4.52 -7.62
CA ALA A 277 -21.17 3.39 -6.88
C ALA A 277 -20.72 3.47 -5.41
N GLU A 278 -21.68 3.63 -4.50
CA GLU A 278 -21.46 3.52 -3.07
C GLU A 278 -20.90 2.13 -2.73
N CYS A 279 -20.21 1.99 -1.59
CA CYS A 279 -19.87 0.70 -0.96
C CYS A 279 -21.09 -0.22 -0.68
N ARG A 280 -22.28 0.12 -1.21
CA ARG A 280 -23.51 -0.68 -1.17
C ARG A 280 -23.46 -1.82 -2.19
N GLY A 281 -22.47 -2.70 -2.05
CA GLY A 281 -22.57 -4.05 -2.61
C GLY A 281 -23.49 -4.88 -1.71
N ALA A 282 -24.69 -5.21 -2.19
CA ALA A 282 -25.48 -6.26 -1.56
C ALA A 282 -24.67 -7.57 -1.59
N MET A 283 -24.43 -8.15 -0.42
CA MET A 283 -23.82 -9.47 -0.26
C MET A 283 -24.49 -10.48 -1.21
N PRO A 284 -23.77 -11.08 -2.18
CA PRO A 284 -24.33 -12.18 -2.95
C PRO A 284 -24.49 -13.41 -2.06
N PRO A 285 -25.49 -14.27 -2.31
CA PRO A 285 -25.70 -15.46 -1.50
C PRO A 285 -24.47 -16.38 -1.60
N LEU A 286 -24.04 -16.87 -0.44
CA LEU A 286 -22.94 -17.83 -0.27
C LEU A 286 -23.14 -19.03 -1.20
N HIS A 287 -22.42 -19.05 -2.33
CA HIS A 287 -22.20 -20.28 -3.07
C HIS A 287 -21.20 -21.13 -2.30
N GLN A 288 -21.71 -22.27 -1.85
CA GLN A 288 -21.03 -23.27 -1.06
C GLN A 288 -20.08 -24.07 -1.98
N GLU A 289 -18.88 -23.55 -2.21
CA GLU A 289 -17.74 -24.37 -2.65
C GLU A 289 -16.72 -24.44 -1.52
N ALA A 290 -16.79 -25.56 -0.81
CA ALA A 290 -15.81 -25.96 0.17
C ALA A 290 -14.57 -26.48 -0.57
N LEU A 291 -13.48 -25.71 -0.56
CA LEU A 291 -12.11 -26.22 -0.71
C LEU A 291 -11.12 -25.24 -0.07
N LEU A 292 -10.51 -25.71 1.03
CA LEU A 292 -9.26 -25.24 1.64
C LEU A 292 -9.12 -23.72 1.85
N ARG A 293 -9.88 -23.18 2.80
CA ARG A 293 -9.55 -21.90 3.44
C ARG A 293 -8.33 -22.10 4.36
N PRO A 294 -7.23 -21.34 4.22
CA PRO A 294 -6.26 -21.20 5.30
C PRO A 294 -7.00 -20.66 6.53
N LYS A 295 -6.73 -21.27 7.68
CA LYS A 295 -7.29 -20.88 8.98
C LYS A 295 -7.04 -19.39 9.18
N ALA A 296 -8.08 -18.70 9.66
CA ALA A 296 -8.06 -17.29 10.04
C ALA A 296 -6.75 -16.92 10.74
N ILE A 297 -5.93 -16.11 10.07
CA ILE A 297 -4.79 -15.44 10.69
C ILE A 297 -5.39 -14.36 11.57
N ARG A 298 -5.15 -14.49 12.88
CA ARG A 298 -5.46 -13.49 13.89
C ARG A 298 -4.73 -12.21 13.51
N VAL A 299 -5.46 -11.16 13.20
CA VAL A 299 -4.92 -9.80 13.16
C VAL A 299 -5.38 -9.10 14.44
N PRO A 300 -4.54 -8.97 15.47
CA PRO A 300 -4.68 -7.91 16.45
C PRO A 300 -3.68 -6.81 16.13
N ASN A 301 -4.25 -5.70 15.64
CA ASN A 301 -3.70 -4.35 15.40
C ASN A 301 -3.63 -3.94 13.94
#